data_AF-A0AAV2PMF5-F1
#
_entry.id   AF-A0AAV2PMF5-F1
#
_cell.length_a   1.000
_cell.length_b   1.000
_cell.length_c   1.000
_cell.angle_alpha   90.00
_cell.angle_beta   90.00
_cell.angle_gamma   90.00
#
_symmetry.space_group_name_H-M   'P 1'
#
loop_
_entity.id
_entity.type
_entity.pdbx_description
1 polymer ?
#
loop_
_entity_poly.entity_id
_entity_poly.type
_entity_poly.pdbx_seq_one_letter_code
_entity_poly.pdbx_strand_id
1 'polypeptide(L)'
;MPRFTAGLCPVMTKEVMEKLNAVNIKNAFDFMLKDPEELAKETSVSYKDLQSIRRVIHAHQAAFLTSGTQLLQEAVHSSTIISTGCNSLDQLLGGGLMTGEVLELCGNSGTGKTTICTRLALHTAIIMGFQAIYVDPTASVTSTRLANSLETLMTEKEVTEEALSLVKLVYVASIWELFDLISNLNNAEIVKNDKIKVLIINSLPFLLAPLFSNANKQSLGIMNQLSSLLKTIAAEKQVTKIA
;
A
#
# COMPACT_ATOMS: atom_id res chain seq x y z
N MET A 1 13.20 -3.49 4.62
CA MET A 1 14.12 -4.57 4.19
C MET A 1 14.95 -5.03 5.38
N PRO A 2 15.14 -6.35 5.57
CA PRO A 2 15.91 -6.89 6.68
C PRO A 2 17.36 -6.37 6.65
N ARG A 3 17.84 -5.93 7.80
CA ARG A 3 19.15 -5.29 7.93
C ARG A 3 20.28 -6.32 7.81
N PHE A 4 21.14 -6.11 6.82
CA PHE A 4 22.40 -6.83 6.66
C PHE A 4 23.44 -6.20 7.60
N THR A 5 23.56 -6.72 8.82
CA THR A 5 24.39 -6.09 9.89
C THR A 5 25.44 -7.04 10.44
N ALA A 6 26.61 -6.47 10.78
CA ALA A 6 27.66 -7.21 11.47
C ALA A 6 27.10 -7.91 12.71
N GLY A 7 27.49 -9.18 12.91
CA GLY A 7 27.01 -10.02 14.02
C GLY A 7 25.79 -10.89 13.71
N LEU A 8 25.24 -10.87 12.49
CA LEU A 8 24.18 -11.81 12.07
C LEU A 8 24.64 -13.28 12.15
N CYS A 9 25.94 -13.52 11.92
CA CYS A 9 26.58 -14.80 12.18
C CYS A 9 28.04 -14.58 12.61
N PRO A 10 28.69 -15.60 13.22
CA PRO A 10 30.07 -15.48 13.72
C PRO A 10 31.08 -15.04 12.65
N VAL A 11 30.79 -15.37 11.39
CA VAL A 11 31.62 -15.08 10.22
C VAL A 11 31.42 -13.65 9.72
N MET A 12 30.29 -13.03 10.03
CA MET A 12 29.91 -11.70 9.53
C MET A 12 30.45 -10.60 10.45
N THR A 13 31.78 -10.46 10.44
CA THR A 13 32.52 -9.44 11.20
C THR A 13 32.41 -8.05 10.54
N LYS A 14 32.82 -7.00 11.25
CA LYS A 14 32.89 -5.64 10.68
C LYS A 14 33.80 -5.57 9.45
N GLU A 15 34.92 -6.29 9.47
CA GLU A 15 35.86 -6.37 8.35
C GLU A 15 35.24 -7.02 7.11
N VAL A 16 34.50 -8.12 7.28
CA VAL A 16 33.78 -8.78 6.18
C VAL A 16 32.69 -7.85 5.63
N MET A 17 31.99 -7.12 6.49
CA MET A 17 31.00 -6.12 6.08
C MET A 17 31.61 -4.98 5.27
N GLU A 18 32.78 -4.49 5.63
CA GLU A 18 33.50 -3.45 4.87
C GLU A 18 33.90 -3.96 3.49
N LYS A 19 34.41 -5.19 3.39
CA LYS A 19 34.76 -5.84 2.12
C LYS A 19 33.54 -6.03 1.21
N LEU A 20 32.39 -6.41 1.76
CA LEU A 20 31.14 -6.55 1.02
C LEU A 20 30.58 -5.19 0.56
N ASN A 21 30.63 -4.17 1.42
CA ASN A 21 30.22 -2.82 1.04
C ASN A 21 31.10 -2.24 -0.08
N ALA A 22 32.40 -2.55 -0.10
CA ALA A 22 33.33 -2.11 -1.14
C ALA A 22 32.95 -2.64 -2.55
N VAL A 23 32.29 -3.80 -2.63
CA VAL A 23 31.77 -4.39 -3.87
C VAL A 23 30.27 -4.11 -4.09
N ASN A 24 29.74 -3.08 -3.42
CA ASN A 24 28.37 -2.61 -3.53
C ASN A 24 27.29 -3.62 -3.06
N ILE A 25 27.64 -4.55 -2.18
CA ILE A 25 26.70 -5.44 -1.50
C ILE A 25 26.22 -4.74 -0.22
N LYS A 26 25.06 -4.09 -0.28
CA LYS A 26 24.55 -3.24 0.81
C LYS A 26 23.49 -3.94 1.66
N ASN A 27 22.82 -4.92 1.09
CA ASN A 27 21.75 -5.65 1.75
C ASN A 27 21.83 -7.15 1.42
N ALA A 28 21.02 -7.93 2.13
CA ALA A 28 20.98 -9.36 1.94
C ALA A 28 20.47 -9.77 0.54
N PHE A 29 19.62 -8.96 -0.10
CA PHE A 29 19.14 -9.25 -1.45
C PHE A 29 20.28 -9.11 -2.48
N ASP A 30 21.09 -8.06 -2.39
CA ASP A 30 22.29 -7.86 -3.21
C ASP A 30 23.24 -9.06 -3.05
N PHE A 31 23.48 -9.48 -1.80
CA PHE A 31 24.35 -10.61 -1.47
C PHE A 31 23.85 -11.93 -2.10
N MET A 32 22.54 -12.13 -2.12
CA MET A 32 21.92 -13.36 -2.59
C MET A 32 21.86 -13.47 -4.12
N LEU A 33 21.78 -12.33 -4.80
CA LEU A 33 21.77 -12.26 -6.27
C LEU A 33 23.14 -12.50 -6.89
N LYS A 34 24.22 -12.16 -6.17
CA LYS A 34 25.58 -12.27 -6.73
C LYS A 34 26.14 -13.69 -6.55
N ASP A 35 26.95 -14.11 -7.52
CA ASP A 35 27.57 -15.42 -7.50
C ASP A 35 28.63 -15.50 -6.38
N PRO A 36 28.62 -16.54 -5.53
CA PRO A 36 29.53 -16.64 -4.40
C PRO A 36 31.01 -16.86 -4.80
N GLU A 37 31.30 -17.40 -5.99
CA GLU A 37 32.67 -17.53 -6.49
C GLU A 37 33.20 -16.17 -6.97
N GLU A 38 32.36 -15.39 -7.65
CA GLU A 38 32.70 -14.01 -8.02
C GLU A 38 32.93 -13.14 -6.78
N LEU A 39 32.04 -13.25 -5.78
CA LEU A 39 32.18 -12.52 -4.53
C LEU A 39 33.47 -12.89 -3.81
N ALA A 40 33.84 -14.17 -3.79
CA ALA A 40 35.08 -14.63 -3.16
C ALA A 40 36.31 -13.99 -3.81
N LYS A 41 36.33 -13.91 -5.14
CA LYS A 41 37.43 -13.30 -5.92
C LYS A 41 37.54 -11.80 -5.65
N GLU A 42 36.41 -11.08 -5.64
CA GLU A 42 36.41 -9.62 -5.49
C GLU A 42 36.66 -9.16 -4.05
N THR A 43 36.14 -9.89 -3.05
CA THR A 43 36.18 -9.46 -1.64
C THR A 43 37.34 -10.08 -0.86
N SER A 44 38.03 -11.08 -1.43
CA SER A 44 39.02 -11.91 -0.71
C SER A 44 38.46 -12.57 0.56
N VAL A 45 37.13 -12.71 0.67
CA VAL A 45 36.46 -13.49 1.72
C VAL A 45 36.40 -14.94 1.25
N SER A 46 36.64 -15.90 2.15
CA SER A 46 36.67 -17.30 1.74
C SER A 46 35.30 -17.76 1.22
N TYR A 47 35.29 -18.61 0.19
CA TYR A 47 34.06 -19.18 -0.35
C TYR A 47 33.22 -19.89 0.72
N LYS A 48 33.89 -20.56 1.67
CA LYS A 48 33.24 -21.25 2.80
C LYS A 48 32.52 -20.28 3.73
N ASP A 49 33.13 -19.13 3.99
CA ASP A 49 32.55 -18.08 4.82
C ASP A 49 31.33 -17.46 4.14
N LEU A 50 31.43 -17.18 2.84
CA LEU A 50 30.32 -16.68 2.02
C LEU A 50 29.14 -17.66 1.98
N GLN A 51 29.41 -18.96 1.81
CA GLN A 51 28.38 -20.01 1.90
C GLN A 51 27.73 -20.07 3.27
N SER A 52 28.52 -19.92 4.34
CA SER A 52 28.00 -19.90 5.71
C SER A 52 27.09 -18.70 5.94
N ILE A 53 27.50 -17.51 5.49
CA ILE A 53 26.68 -16.30 5.51
C ILE A 53 25.39 -16.52 4.70
N ARG A 54 25.48 -17.08 3.48
CA ARG A 54 24.32 -17.36 2.62
C ARG A 54 23.30 -18.27 3.30
N ARG A 55 23.77 -19.33 3.97
CA ARG A 55 22.91 -20.25 4.74
C ARG A 55 22.19 -19.54 5.89
N VAL A 56 22.88 -18.66 6.62
CA VAL A 56 22.28 -17.91 7.72
C VAL A 56 21.26 -16.90 7.21
N ILE A 57 21.55 -16.21 6.10
CA ILE A 57 20.59 -15.33 5.42
C ILE A 57 19.36 -16.13 5.00
N HIS A 58 19.54 -17.26 4.32
CA HIS A 58 18.43 -18.15 3.95
C HIS A 58 17.63 -18.60 5.16
N ALA A 59 18.25 -18.99 6.27
CA ALA A 59 17.53 -19.40 7.47
C ALA A 59 16.75 -18.24 8.11
N HIS A 60 17.32 -17.03 8.12
CA HIS A 60 16.65 -15.84 8.67
C HIS A 60 15.56 -15.28 7.74
N GLN A 61 15.65 -15.53 6.44
CA GLN A 61 14.77 -14.94 5.42
C GLN A 61 13.84 -15.95 4.75
N ALA A 62 14.03 -17.24 5.00
CA ALA A 62 13.10 -18.25 4.56
C ALA A 62 11.75 -17.96 5.20
N ALA A 63 10.71 -17.92 4.38
CA ALA A 63 9.35 -17.95 4.87
C ALA A 63 9.19 -19.24 5.69
N PHE A 64 8.71 -19.11 6.93
CA PHE A 64 8.33 -20.29 7.71
C PHE A 64 7.16 -20.98 7.01
N LEU A 65 7.16 -22.32 7.04
CA LEU A 65 6.02 -23.11 6.59
C LEU A 65 4.85 -22.82 7.53
N THR A 66 3.93 -21.98 7.06
CA THR A 66 2.68 -21.66 7.76
C THR A 66 1.55 -22.43 7.09
N SER A 67 0.68 -23.04 7.90
CA SER A 67 -0.51 -23.71 7.37
C SER A 67 -1.46 -22.67 6.74
N GLY A 68 -2.20 -23.07 5.70
CA GLY A 68 -3.18 -22.17 5.07
C GLY A 68 -4.23 -21.64 6.05
N THR A 69 -4.57 -22.42 7.07
CA THR A 69 -5.49 -22.02 8.15
C THR A 69 -4.89 -20.95 9.05
N GLN A 70 -3.62 -21.04 9.41
CA GLN A 70 -2.92 -20.00 10.17
C GLN A 70 -2.82 -18.70 9.37
N LEU A 71 -2.46 -18.78 8.08
CA LEU A 71 -2.42 -17.60 7.21
C LEU A 71 -3.79 -16.93 7.11
N LEU A 72 -4.87 -17.70 6.98
CA LEU A 72 -6.23 -17.17 6.97
C LEU A 72 -6.59 -16.52 8.31
N GLN A 73 -6.26 -17.16 9.43
CA GLN A 73 -6.50 -16.59 10.76
C GLN A 73 -5.74 -15.28 10.96
N GLU A 74 -4.48 -15.21 10.56
CA GLU A 74 -3.67 -13.98 10.63
C GLU A 74 -4.26 -12.88 9.75
N ALA A 75 -4.67 -13.20 8.52
CA ALA A 75 -5.31 -12.25 7.61
C ALA A 75 -6.61 -11.70 8.22
N VAL A 76 -7.48 -12.58 8.75
CA VAL A 76 -8.74 -12.17 9.38
C VAL A 76 -8.48 -11.30 10.63
N HIS A 77 -7.54 -11.68 11.49
CA HIS A 77 -7.23 -10.93 12.72
C HIS A 77 -6.58 -9.58 12.48
N SER A 78 -5.78 -9.45 11.41
CA SER A 78 -5.11 -8.19 11.06
C SER A 78 -6.00 -7.25 10.24
N SER A 79 -7.06 -7.78 9.63
CA SER A 79 -8.00 -7.01 8.84
C SER A 79 -9.10 -6.35 9.67
N THR A 80 -9.67 -5.27 9.16
CA THR A 80 -10.83 -4.55 9.71
C THR A 80 -11.86 -4.43 8.59
N ILE A 81 -13.15 -4.59 8.93
CA ILE A 81 -14.25 -4.34 7.99
C ILE A 81 -14.65 -2.87 8.09
N ILE A 82 -14.59 -2.16 6.98
CA ILE A 82 -15.01 -0.76 6.83
C ILE A 82 -16.38 -0.71 6.17
N SER A 83 -17.40 -0.34 6.94
CA SER A 83 -18.74 -0.15 6.39
C SER A 83 -18.75 1.01 5.38
N THR A 84 -19.46 0.81 4.28
CA THR A 84 -19.67 1.80 3.20
C THR A 84 -20.66 2.89 3.59
N GLY A 85 -21.34 2.76 4.74
CA GLY A 85 -22.46 3.60 5.14
C GLY A 85 -23.72 3.35 4.31
N CYS A 86 -23.78 2.24 3.57
CA CYS A 86 -24.92 1.80 2.77
C CYS A 86 -25.22 0.33 3.08
N ASN A 87 -26.25 0.09 3.90
CA ASN A 87 -26.57 -1.25 4.42
C ASN A 87 -26.72 -2.32 3.32
N SER A 88 -27.36 -1.99 2.20
CA SER A 88 -27.53 -2.94 1.10
C SER A 88 -26.20 -3.29 0.42
N LEU A 89 -25.29 -2.33 0.32
CA LEU A 89 -23.96 -2.56 -0.25
C LEU A 89 -23.09 -3.33 0.74
N ASP A 90 -23.14 -3.00 2.03
CA ASP A 90 -22.44 -3.74 3.07
C ASP A 90 -22.90 -5.20 3.11
N GLN A 91 -24.20 -5.46 3.02
CA GLN A 91 -24.73 -6.82 2.96
C GLN A 91 -24.23 -7.58 1.72
N LEU A 92 -24.16 -6.92 0.56
CA LEU A 92 -23.61 -7.50 -0.66
C LEU A 92 -22.12 -7.84 -0.52
N LEU A 93 -21.37 -7.02 0.21
CA LEU A 93 -19.93 -7.18 0.44
C LEU A 93 -19.60 -8.08 1.65
N GLY A 94 -20.60 -8.64 2.33
CA GLY A 94 -20.37 -9.50 3.50
C GLY A 94 -20.07 -8.75 4.81
N GLY A 95 -20.51 -7.50 4.93
CA GLY A 95 -20.40 -6.64 6.11
C GLY A 95 -19.75 -5.28 5.83
N GLY A 96 -19.16 -5.09 4.66
CA GLY A 96 -18.43 -3.89 4.27
C GLY A 96 -17.15 -4.23 3.52
N LEU A 97 -16.22 -3.29 3.45
CA LEU A 97 -14.96 -3.46 2.75
C LEU A 97 -13.88 -4.01 3.68
N MET A 98 -13.24 -5.11 3.31
CA MET A 98 -12.12 -5.66 4.06
C MET A 98 -10.85 -4.84 3.80
N THR A 99 -10.13 -4.48 4.86
CA THR A 99 -8.77 -3.93 4.72
C THR A 99 -7.80 -4.98 4.20
N GLY A 100 -6.76 -4.55 3.51
CA GLY A 100 -5.85 -5.49 2.85
C GLY A 100 -6.19 -5.71 1.37
N GLU A 101 -7.36 -5.26 0.93
CA GLU A 101 -7.87 -5.51 -0.42
C GLU A 101 -7.89 -4.25 -1.29
N VAL A 102 -7.88 -4.49 -2.61
CA VAL A 102 -8.13 -3.47 -3.63
C VAL A 102 -9.48 -3.79 -4.27
N LEU A 103 -10.41 -2.86 -4.17
CA LEU A 103 -11.71 -2.90 -4.83
C LEU A 103 -11.70 -1.94 -6.02
N GLU A 104 -12.22 -2.37 -7.16
CA GLU A 104 -12.46 -1.50 -8.30
C GLU A 104 -13.96 -1.23 -8.43
N LEU A 105 -14.35 0.05 -8.54
CA LEU A 105 -15.74 0.43 -8.71
C LEU A 105 -15.98 0.93 -10.14
N CYS A 106 -16.45 0.05 -11.02
CA CYS A 106 -16.63 0.35 -12.45
C CYS A 106 -18.09 0.72 -12.80
N GLY A 107 -18.27 1.52 -13.87
CA GLY A 107 -19.59 1.80 -14.44
C GLY A 107 -19.64 3.10 -15.25
N ASN A 108 -20.75 3.36 -15.94
CA ASN A 108 -20.94 4.58 -16.75
C ASN A 108 -20.97 5.86 -15.90
N SER A 109 -20.69 7.01 -16.50
CA SER A 109 -20.85 8.30 -15.81
C SER A 109 -22.27 8.44 -15.25
N GLY A 110 -22.42 9.00 -14.04
CA GLY A 110 -23.72 9.18 -13.40
C GLY A 110 -24.25 7.99 -12.60
N THR A 111 -23.58 6.83 -12.59
CA THR A 111 -24.03 5.65 -11.81
C THR A 111 -23.77 5.72 -10.29
N GLY A 112 -23.37 6.88 -9.76
CA GLY A 112 -23.18 7.09 -8.32
C GLY A 112 -21.82 6.68 -7.74
N LYS A 113 -20.83 6.30 -8.56
CA LYS A 113 -19.49 5.90 -8.09
C LYS A 113 -18.83 6.92 -7.16
N THR A 114 -18.71 8.16 -7.63
CA THR A 114 -18.12 9.27 -6.85
C THR A 114 -18.91 9.55 -5.57
N THR A 115 -20.24 9.39 -5.61
CA THR A 115 -21.11 9.52 -4.43
C THR A 115 -20.81 8.44 -3.40
N ILE A 116 -20.68 7.17 -3.82
CA ILE A 116 -20.32 6.04 -2.94
C ILE A 116 -18.93 6.28 -2.34
N CYS A 117 -17.94 6.64 -3.15
CA CYS A 117 -16.59 6.94 -2.68
C CYS A 117 -16.58 8.08 -1.65
N THR A 118 -17.32 9.16 -1.91
CA THR A 118 -17.39 10.32 -1.00
C THR A 118 -18.06 9.93 0.32
N ARG A 119 -19.18 9.20 0.26
CA ARG A 119 -19.88 8.71 1.46
C ARG A 119 -19.00 7.76 2.27
N LEU A 120 -18.28 6.84 1.62
CA LEU A 120 -17.33 5.96 2.30
C LEU A 120 -16.25 6.73 3.05
N ALA A 121 -15.63 7.73 2.42
CA ALA A 121 -14.57 8.53 3.05
C ALA A 121 -15.09 9.24 4.30
N LEU A 122 -16.27 9.88 4.19
CA LEU A 122 -16.91 10.57 5.30
C LEU A 122 -17.36 9.59 6.40
N HIS A 123 -17.97 8.46 6.05
CA HIS A 123 -18.41 7.44 7.01
C HIS A 123 -17.22 6.85 7.79
N THR A 124 -16.13 6.52 7.08
CA THR A 124 -14.87 6.03 7.66
C THR A 124 -14.33 7.01 8.71
N ALA A 125 -14.37 8.30 8.41
CA ALA A 125 -13.89 9.36 9.31
C ALA A 125 -14.84 9.66 10.47
N ILE A 126 -16.11 9.93 10.18
CA ILE A 126 -17.07 10.47 11.15
C ILE A 126 -17.64 9.37 12.04
N ILE A 127 -18.07 8.27 11.43
CA ILE A 127 -18.72 7.18 12.17
C ILE A 127 -17.65 6.30 12.81
N MET A 128 -16.63 5.90 12.05
CA MET A 128 -15.63 4.92 12.50
C MET A 128 -14.36 5.53 13.12
N GLY A 129 -14.09 6.83 12.94
CA GLY A 129 -12.92 7.48 13.51
C GLY A 129 -11.59 7.12 12.84
N PHE A 130 -11.64 6.57 11.62
CA PHE A 130 -10.47 6.23 10.82
C PHE A 130 -10.16 7.30 9.77
N GLN A 131 -8.89 7.44 9.43
CA GLN A 131 -8.44 8.37 8.42
C GLN A 131 -8.71 7.79 7.01
N ALA A 132 -9.26 8.64 6.14
CA ALA A 132 -9.49 8.35 4.73
C ALA A 132 -8.68 9.33 3.86
N ILE A 133 -7.94 8.80 2.89
CA ILE A 133 -7.26 9.61 1.86
C ILE A 133 -8.09 9.53 0.59
N TYR A 134 -8.54 10.67 0.08
CA TYR A 134 -9.32 10.76 -1.14
C TYR A 134 -8.50 11.48 -2.20
N VAL A 135 -8.09 10.76 -3.23
CA VAL A 135 -7.37 11.31 -4.38
C VAL A 135 -8.37 11.64 -5.48
N ASP A 136 -8.49 12.90 -5.86
CA ASP A 136 -9.40 13.37 -6.91
C ASP A 136 -8.69 14.19 -8.00
N PRO A 137 -8.13 13.55 -9.04
CA PRO A 137 -7.54 14.23 -10.18
C PRO A 137 -8.52 15.09 -10.98
N THR A 138 -9.82 14.82 -10.85
CA THR A 138 -10.86 15.50 -11.62
C THR A 138 -11.45 16.71 -10.91
N ALA A 139 -11.05 16.95 -9.65
CA ALA A 139 -11.66 17.96 -8.78
C ALA A 139 -13.21 17.88 -8.75
N SER A 140 -13.74 16.66 -8.90
CA SER A 140 -15.17 16.37 -8.94
C SER A 140 -15.85 16.52 -7.58
N VAL A 141 -15.10 16.32 -6.49
CA VAL A 141 -15.54 16.48 -5.11
C VAL A 141 -15.36 17.93 -4.69
N THR A 142 -16.47 18.67 -4.68
CA THR A 142 -16.55 20.06 -4.22
C THR A 142 -17.00 20.13 -2.77
N SER A 143 -16.76 21.27 -2.11
CA SER A 143 -17.29 21.56 -0.78
C SER A 143 -18.81 21.37 -0.68
N THR A 144 -19.54 21.71 -1.74
CA THR A 144 -21.00 21.50 -1.83
C THR A 144 -21.40 20.03 -1.85
N ARG A 145 -20.68 19.17 -2.59
CA ARG A 145 -20.95 17.71 -2.60
C ARG A 145 -20.62 17.06 -1.26
N LEU A 146 -19.56 17.53 -0.61
CA LEU A 146 -19.22 17.11 0.75
C LEU A 146 -20.33 17.52 1.72
N ALA A 147 -20.77 18.78 1.69
CA ALA A 147 -21.85 19.28 2.55
C ALA A 147 -23.14 18.45 2.41
N ASN A 148 -23.60 18.20 1.18
CA ASN A 148 -24.79 17.36 0.95
C ASN A 148 -24.63 15.94 1.50
N SER A 149 -23.43 15.37 1.40
CA SER A 149 -23.14 14.03 1.93
C SER A 149 -23.06 14.05 3.46
N LEU A 150 -22.57 15.14 4.05
CA LEU A 150 -22.49 15.36 5.50
C LEU A 150 -23.85 15.53 6.14
N GLU A 151 -24.79 16.24 5.51
CA GLU A 151 -26.16 16.41 6.02
C GLU A 151 -26.83 15.05 6.28
N THR A 152 -26.55 14.06 5.42
CA THR A 152 -27.09 12.71 5.59
C THR A 152 -26.42 11.93 6.73
N LEU A 153 -25.19 12.30 7.11
CA LEU A 153 -24.46 11.68 8.21
C LEU A 153 -24.71 12.39 9.56
N MET A 154 -25.02 13.68 9.54
CA MET A 154 -25.39 14.47 10.72
C MET A 154 -26.65 13.94 11.42
N THR A 155 -27.56 13.31 10.68
CA THR A 155 -28.73 12.62 11.24
C THR A 155 -28.37 11.32 11.96
N GLU A 156 -27.23 10.71 11.62
CA GLU A 156 -26.72 9.47 12.21
C GLU A 156 -25.80 9.75 13.41
N LYS A 157 -25.02 10.84 13.35
CA LYS A 157 -24.03 11.22 14.39
C LYS A 157 -23.65 12.69 14.31
N GLU A 158 -23.33 13.30 15.45
CA GLU A 158 -22.76 14.66 15.49
C GLU A 158 -21.40 14.70 14.77
N VAL A 159 -21.26 15.64 13.82
CA VAL A 159 -20.05 15.80 13.02
C VAL A 159 -19.16 16.85 13.68
N THR A 160 -17.98 16.45 14.14
CA THR A 160 -17.00 17.37 14.73
C THR A 160 -15.92 17.78 13.73
N GLU A 161 -15.24 18.90 13.98
CA GLU A 161 -14.10 19.32 13.16
C GLU A 161 -12.96 18.29 13.18
N GLU A 162 -12.74 17.63 14.32
CA GLU A 162 -11.73 16.57 14.43
C GLU A 162 -12.08 15.39 13.52
N ALA A 163 -13.35 14.99 13.46
CA ALA A 163 -13.81 13.93 12.57
C ALA A 163 -13.61 14.30 11.09
N LEU A 164 -13.91 15.54 10.70
CA LEU A 164 -13.69 16.02 9.33
C LEU A 164 -12.20 16.07 8.97
N SER A 165 -11.32 16.40 9.92
CA SER A 165 -9.87 16.44 9.71
C SER A 165 -9.25 15.07 9.36
N LEU A 166 -9.98 13.97 9.62
CA LEU A 166 -9.58 12.61 9.24
C LEU A 166 -9.78 12.34 7.74
N VAL A 167 -10.51 13.17 7.01
CA VAL A 167 -10.63 13.08 5.54
C VAL A 167 -9.59 13.99 4.89
N LYS A 168 -8.60 13.39 4.23
CA LYS A 168 -7.58 14.11 3.47
C LYS A 168 -7.88 14.07 1.98
N LEU A 169 -8.36 15.18 1.44
CA LEU A 169 -8.54 15.37 0.01
C LEU A 169 -7.19 15.73 -0.62
N VAL A 170 -6.77 14.99 -1.64
CA VAL A 170 -5.51 15.15 -2.35
C VAL A 170 -5.79 15.28 -3.83
N TYR A 171 -5.22 16.30 -4.45
CA TYR A 171 -5.25 16.47 -5.91
C TYR A 171 -3.91 16.01 -6.49
N VAL A 172 -3.97 15.25 -7.58
CA VAL A 172 -2.79 14.85 -8.37
C VAL A 172 -3.06 15.15 -9.83
N ALA A 173 -2.11 15.78 -10.52
CA ALA A 173 -2.24 16.17 -11.92
C ALA A 173 -1.75 15.09 -12.90
N SER A 174 -1.02 14.09 -12.42
CA SER A 174 -0.44 13.04 -13.26
C SER A 174 -0.36 11.69 -12.55
N ILE A 175 -0.18 10.63 -13.35
CA ILE A 175 0.07 9.29 -12.82
C ILE A 175 1.34 9.23 -11.96
N TRP A 176 2.33 10.07 -12.26
CA TRP A 176 3.62 10.09 -11.56
C TRP A 176 3.46 10.68 -10.16
N GLU A 177 2.69 11.75 -10.01
CA GLU A 177 2.32 12.29 -8.70
C GLU A 177 1.53 11.28 -7.86
N LEU A 178 0.70 10.45 -8.50
CA LEU A 178 0.04 9.34 -7.81
C LEU A 178 1.05 8.29 -7.33
N PHE A 179 2.03 7.92 -8.17
CA PHE A 179 3.12 7.03 -7.76
C PHE A 179 3.93 7.60 -6.60
N ASP A 180 4.28 8.88 -6.66
CA ASP A 180 5.01 9.57 -5.60
C ASP A 180 4.19 9.61 -4.31
N LEU A 181 2.90 9.95 -4.39
CA LEU A 181 1.99 9.94 -3.26
C LEU A 181 1.97 8.55 -2.61
N ILE A 182 1.70 7.50 -3.40
CA ILE A 182 1.58 6.12 -2.91
C ILE A 182 2.91 5.62 -2.35
N SER A 183 4.04 5.91 -3.00
CA SER A 183 5.37 5.52 -2.53
C SER A 183 5.73 6.23 -1.23
N ASN A 184 5.34 7.51 -1.11
CA ASN A 184 5.53 8.29 0.10
C ASN A 184 4.55 7.92 1.21
N LEU A 185 3.46 7.18 0.95
CA LEU A 185 2.67 6.58 2.04
C LEU A 185 3.52 5.65 2.92
N ASN A 186 4.66 5.14 2.45
CA ASN A 186 5.57 4.38 3.30
C ASN A 186 6.52 5.24 4.15
N ASN A 187 6.83 6.47 3.72
CA ASN A 187 7.85 7.33 4.35
C ASN A 187 7.27 8.55 5.06
N ALA A 188 6.11 9.03 4.65
CA ALA A 188 5.52 10.25 5.13
C ALA A 188 5.03 10.07 6.57
N GLU A 189 5.23 11.09 7.39
CA GLU A 189 4.63 11.22 8.73
C GLU A 189 3.10 11.13 8.71
N ILE A 190 2.49 11.25 7.52
CA ILE A 190 1.08 11.04 7.22
C ILE A 190 0.62 9.60 7.57
N VAL A 191 1.51 8.60 7.52
CA VAL A 191 1.22 7.17 7.71
C VAL A 191 1.85 6.58 8.98
N LYS A 192 2.42 7.44 9.85
CA LYS A 192 2.81 7.01 11.21
C LYS A 192 1.61 6.65 12.10
N ASN A 193 0.39 6.77 11.58
CA ASN A 193 -0.85 6.51 12.31
C ASN A 193 -1.54 5.28 11.71
N ASP A 194 -1.71 4.22 12.50
CA ASP A 194 -2.52 3.02 12.18
C ASP A 194 -4.01 3.32 11.90
N LYS A 195 -4.36 4.61 11.91
CA LYS A 195 -5.69 5.14 11.67
C LYS A 195 -6.06 5.21 10.19
N ILE A 196 -5.12 5.24 9.25
CA ILE A 196 -5.49 5.19 7.83
C ILE A 196 -6.06 3.82 7.52
N LYS A 197 -7.31 3.77 7.06
CA LYS A 197 -7.97 2.52 6.66
C LYS A 197 -8.51 2.53 5.25
N VAL A 198 -8.66 3.72 4.63
CA VAL A 198 -9.20 3.85 3.28
C VAL A 198 -8.34 4.78 2.43
N LEU A 199 -7.98 4.32 1.22
CA LEU A 199 -7.41 5.13 0.14
C LEU A 199 -8.31 5.04 -1.08
N ILE A 200 -8.92 6.16 -1.46
CA ILE A 200 -9.77 6.27 -2.64
C ILE A 200 -9.01 6.99 -3.75
N ILE A 201 -9.10 6.50 -4.97
CA ILE A 201 -8.54 7.11 -6.18
C ILE A 201 -9.69 7.28 -7.18
N ASN A 202 -10.25 8.48 -7.28
CA ASN A 202 -11.38 8.81 -8.13
C ASN A 202 -10.96 9.83 -9.20
N SER A 203 -10.67 9.45 -10.44
CA SER A 203 -10.70 8.09 -11.01
C SER A 203 -9.42 7.79 -11.78
N LEU A 204 -8.94 6.55 -11.70
CA LEU A 204 -7.74 6.13 -12.43
C LEU A 204 -7.80 6.36 -13.95
N PRO A 205 -8.95 6.14 -14.64
CA PRO A 205 -9.04 6.39 -16.08
C PRO A 205 -8.63 7.81 -16.49
N PHE A 206 -8.88 8.84 -15.66
CA PHE A 206 -8.46 10.20 -15.96
C PHE A 206 -6.93 10.34 -16.03
N LEU A 207 -6.22 9.74 -15.06
CA LEU A 207 -4.75 9.78 -15.01
C LEU A 207 -4.11 8.91 -16.08
N LEU A 208 -4.79 7.84 -16.45
CA LEU A 208 -4.31 6.85 -17.41
C LEU A 208 -4.58 7.25 -18.86
N ALA A 209 -5.68 7.96 -19.14
CA ALA A 209 -6.11 8.31 -20.50
C ALA A 209 -5.00 8.92 -21.39
N PRO A 210 -4.14 9.85 -20.91
CA PRO A 210 -3.05 10.38 -21.72
C PRO A 210 -2.05 9.30 -22.19
N LEU A 211 -1.85 8.26 -21.39
CA LEU A 211 -0.92 7.15 -21.67
C LEU A 211 -1.47 6.16 -22.71
N PHE A 212 -2.79 6.10 -22.87
CA PHE A 212 -3.47 5.16 -23.77
C PHE A 212 -3.80 5.75 -25.15
N SER A 213 -3.44 7.02 -25.40
CA SER A 213 -3.65 7.71 -26.68
C SER A 213 -2.98 7.00 -27.88
N ASN A 214 -1.90 6.28 -27.64
CA ASN A 214 -1.25 5.39 -28.60
C ASN A 214 -1.06 4.05 -27.88
N ALA A 215 -1.75 2.98 -28.30
CA ALA A 215 -1.75 1.66 -27.64
C ALA A 215 -0.35 1.01 -27.55
N ASN A 216 0.49 1.54 -26.68
CA ASN A 216 1.89 1.17 -26.50
C ASN A 216 1.99 0.21 -25.32
N LYS A 217 2.84 -0.81 -25.44
CA LYS A 217 3.14 -1.77 -24.35
C LYS A 217 3.54 -1.10 -23.02
N GLN A 218 4.02 0.14 -23.08
CA GLN A 218 4.40 0.95 -21.93
C GLN A 218 3.22 1.31 -21.02
N SER A 219 2.03 1.62 -21.56
CA SER A 219 0.87 2.01 -20.73
C SER A 219 0.33 0.83 -19.91
N LEU A 220 0.34 -0.37 -20.50
CA LEU A 220 0.04 -1.62 -19.79
C LEU A 220 1.08 -1.92 -18.70
N GLY A 221 2.35 -1.66 -18.97
CA GLY A 221 3.43 -1.79 -17.97
C GLY A 221 3.20 -0.90 -16.75
N ILE A 222 2.84 0.37 -16.98
CA ILE A 222 2.54 1.34 -15.91
C ILE A 222 1.32 0.89 -15.09
N MET A 223 0.26 0.43 -15.74
CA MET A 223 -0.94 -0.08 -15.06
C MET A 223 -0.62 -1.30 -14.17
N ASN A 224 0.20 -2.23 -14.67
CA ASN A 224 0.63 -3.40 -13.90
C ASN A 224 1.48 -3.00 -12.69
N GLN A 225 2.40 -2.04 -12.85
CA GLN A 225 3.19 -1.51 -11.74
C GLN A 225 2.31 -0.84 -10.69
N LEU A 226 1.32 -0.03 -11.12
CA LEU A 226 0.37 0.60 -10.21
C LEU A 226 -0.46 -0.45 -9.47
N SER A 227 -1.00 -1.45 -10.17
CA SER A 227 -1.78 -2.53 -9.56
C SER A 227 -0.96 -3.29 -8.52
N SER A 228 0.29 -3.63 -8.84
CA SER A 228 1.22 -4.27 -7.91
C SER A 228 1.46 -3.41 -6.67
N LEU A 229 1.78 -2.12 -6.86
CA LEU A 229 2.01 -1.18 -5.77
C LEU A 229 0.77 -1.01 -4.88
N LEU A 230 -0.41 -0.93 -5.48
CA LEU A 230 -1.68 -0.84 -4.74
C LEU A 230 -1.92 -2.10 -3.90
N LYS A 231 -1.72 -3.30 -4.46
CA LYS A 231 -1.87 -4.56 -3.74
C LYS A 231 -0.88 -4.69 -2.58
N THR A 232 0.40 -4.40 -2.83
CA THR A 232 1.45 -4.46 -1.80
C THR A 232 1.13 -3.57 -0.62
N ILE A 233 0.83 -2.30 -0.86
CA ILE A 233 0.53 -1.36 0.25
C ILE A 233 -0.81 -1.69 0.91
N ALA A 234 -1.81 -2.22 0.19
CA ALA A 234 -3.07 -2.64 0.82
C ALA A 234 -2.79 -3.73 1.86
N ALA A 235 -2.06 -4.78 1.47
CA ALA A 235 -1.69 -5.90 2.33
C ALA A 235 -0.77 -5.48 3.49
N GLU A 236 0.26 -4.67 3.23
CA GLU A 236 1.24 -4.24 4.25
C GLU A 236 0.65 -3.27 5.28
N LYS A 237 -0.26 -2.38 4.87
CA LYS A 237 -0.80 -1.32 5.74
C LYS A 237 -2.19 -1.63 6.28
N GLN A 238 -2.82 -2.72 5.85
CA GLN A 238 -4.22 -3.02 6.16
C GLN A 238 -5.11 -1.81 5.85
N VAL A 239 -4.97 -1.32 4.61
CA VAL A 239 -5.74 -0.21 4.04
C VAL A 239 -6.54 -0.74 2.86
N THR A 240 -7.86 -0.55 2.86
CA THR A 240 -8.70 -0.82 1.70
C THR A 240 -8.47 0.25 0.66
N LYS A 241 -8.36 -0.15 -0.61
CA LYS A 241 -8.19 0.78 -1.72
C LYS A 241 -9.35 0.71 -2.68
N ILE A 242 -9.83 1.87 -3.10
CA ILE A 242 -10.84 1.98 -4.17
C ILE A 242 -10.21 2.71 -5.34
N ALA A 243 -10.28 2.10 -6.52
CA ALA A 243 -9.76 2.62 -7.77
C ALA A 243 -10.83 2.72 -8.86
#